data_AF-A0A2S7IMC5-F1
#
_entry.id   AF-A0A2S7IMC5-F1
#
_cell.length_a   1.000
_cell.length_b   1.000
_cell.length_c   1.000
_cell.angle_alpha   90.00
_cell.angle_beta   90.00
_cell.angle_gamma   90.00
#
_symmetry.space_group_name_H-M   'P 1'
#
loop_
_entity.id
_entity.type
_entity.pdbx_description
1 polymer ?
#
loop_
_entity_poly.entity_id
_entity_poly.type
_entity_poly.pdbx_seq_one_letter_code
_entity_poly.pdbx_strand_id
1 'polypeptide(L)'
;MKLVFSPGYKLLVLGALYTLLICGIIPFAPNQGCSPDSYAYLESALALSNGEGYQWHGSWNALWPLGYSACIACVHLLLPVSLLWASKLVNLLALYVLLYVLHRTYGDRAYILGFALGYLTKMAVYTWSETLFIVILVLVCLQLYRHWRYESAHSFYFLGLSYAAFLVRYIGGFVGVSLAIAAVYFQYTQSYRRAQWSLRMFGTLAVSYGLYFGINLWQASSLWGGARFVETEPLPALLGGIAQGWFNEFVLLRDAPVEDTLLWIALGIQVVLLTYLFKIYSWKDVSLSLSRPSLYLYAGGLYGLIITTLRLISPFDSLNYRLLAPATLLGCLAALDWLSSPLRAKQWAKVKRPVLVFFIMIPLTNLLPKELFKLRTLFQLIIPNL
;
A
#
# COMPACT_ATOMS: atom_id res chain seq x y z
N MET A 1 0.71 24.45 -31.05
CA MET A 1 -0.22 23.30 -30.97
C MET A 1 -0.03 22.62 -29.61
N LYS A 2 -0.98 22.71 -28.66
CA LYS A 2 -0.86 22.01 -27.38
C LYS A 2 -1.27 20.55 -27.59
N LEU A 3 -0.34 19.60 -27.46
CA LEU A 3 -0.65 18.18 -27.48
C LEU A 3 -1.57 17.85 -26.30
N VAL A 4 -2.87 17.71 -26.56
CA VAL A 4 -3.85 17.29 -25.56
C VAL A 4 -3.87 15.76 -25.57
N PHE A 5 -3.03 15.14 -24.74
CA PHE A 5 -3.05 13.69 -24.58
C PHE A 5 -4.33 13.23 -23.88
N SER A 6 -4.90 12.13 -24.38
CA SER A 6 -6.03 11.45 -23.74
C SER A 6 -5.65 10.99 -22.32
N PRO A 7 -6.61 10.89 -21.38
CA PRO A 7 -6.33 10.43 -20.02
C PRO A 7 -5.72 9.03 -19.97
N GLY A 8 -6.17 8.13 -20.86
CA GLY A 8 -5.62 6.79 -21.00
C GLY A 8 -4.13 6.82 -21.35
N TYR A 9 -3.73 7.68 -22.30
CA TYR A 9 -2.32 7.84 -22.66
C TYR A 9 -1.47 8.32 -21.48
N LYS A 10 -1.95 9.27 -20.68
CA LYS A 10 -1.23 9.76 -19.49
C LYS A 10 -1.00 8.66 -18.46
N LEU A 11 -1.99 7.80 -18.25
CA LEU A 11 -1.85 6.64 -17.36
C LEU A 11 -0.88 5.59 -17.90
N LEU A 12 -0.89 5.34 -19.21
CA LEU A 12 0.06 4.43 -19.85
C LEU A 12 1.50 4.95 -19.73
N VAL A 13 1.73 6.24 -19.99
CA VAL A 13 3.03 6.88 -19.78
C VAL A 13 3.47 6.75 -18.32
N LEU A 14 2.54 6.93 -17.38
CA LEU A 14 2.85 6.80 -15.95
C LEU A 14 3.17 5.35 -15.56
N GLY A 15 2.42 4.38 -16.06
CA GLY A 15 2.70 2.95 -15.86
C GLY A 15 4.04 2.54 -16.46
N ALA A 16 4.35 3.02 -17.67
CA ALA A 16 5.64 2.81 -18.31
C ALA A 16 6.79 3.43 -17.51
N LEU A 17 6.62 4.66 -17.01
CA LEU A 17 7.58 5.31 -16.12
C LEU A 17 7.85 4.47 -14.86
N TYR A 18 6.81 4.00 -14.18
CA TYR A 18 6.98 3.15 -13.00
C TYR A 18 7.66 1.83 -13.33
N THR A 19 7.32 1.22 -14.46
CA THR A 19 7.97 -0.01 -14.93
C THR A 19 9.45 0.23 -15.17
N LEU A 20 9.82 1.32 -15.87
CA LEU A 20 11.21 1.69 -16.11
C LEU A 20 11.97 1.95 -14.81
N LEU A 21 11.37 2.65 -13.85
CA LEU A 21 11.98 2.91 -12.55
C LEU A 21 12.20 1.62 -11.76
N ILE A 22 11.20 0.74 -11.71
CA ILE A 22 11.28 -0.54 -10.97
C ILE A 22 12.33 -1.45 -11.62
N CYS A 23 12.20 -1.72 -12.93
CA CYS A 23 13.13 -2.57 -13.66
C CYS A 23 14.55 -2.01 -13.68
N GLY A 24 14.70 -0.69 -13.79
CA GLY A 24 15.99 -0.02 -13.78
C GLY A 24 16.71 -0.07 -12.44
N ILE A 25 15.98 -0.08 -11.31
CA ILE A 25 16.56 -0.11 -9.97
C ILE A 25 16.90 -1.52 -9.49
N ILE A 26 16.16 -2.55 -9.93
CA ILE A 26 16.36 -3.95 -9.47
C ILE A 26 17.84 -4.40 -9.48
N PRO A 27 18.64 -4.17 -10.54
CA PRO A 27 20.06 -4.56 -10.57
C PRO A 27 20.92 -3.89 -9.50
N PHE A 28 20.53 -2.70 -9.04
CA PHE A 28 21.25 -1.92 -8.04
C PHE A 28 20.68 -2.10 -6.62
N ALA A 29 19.51 -2.72 -6.50
CA ALA A 29 18.91 -3.01 -5.21
C ALA A 29 19.73 -4.10 -4.50
N PRO A 30 19.97 -3.98 -3.17
CA PRO A 30 20.62 -5.01 -2.39
C PRO A 30 19.96 -6.37 -2.63
N ASN A 31 20.76 -7.37 -2.99
CA ASN A 31 20.28 -8.72 -3.28
C ASN A 31 19.10 -8.75 -4.28
N GLN A 32 19.11 -7.86 -5.28
CA GLN A 32 18.07 -7.73 -6.30
C GLN A 32 16.65 -7.52 -5.72
N GLY A 33 16.58 -6.86 -4.56
CA GLY A 33 15.33 -6.62 -3.85
C GLY A 33 14.79 -7.83 -3.08
N CYS A 34 15.67 -8.74 -2.63
CA CYS A 34 15.30 -9.84 -1.74
C CYS A 34 15.74 -9.57 -0.30
N SER A 35 14.79 -9.65 0.63
CA SER A 35 14.99 -9.64 2.09
C SER A 35 14.70 -11.04 2.68
N PRO A 36 14.83 -11.25 4.00
CA PRO A 36 14.45 -12.52 4.64
C PRO A 36 13.02 -12.99 4.27
N ASP A 37 12.04 -12.09 4.35
CA ASP A 37 10.66 -12.38 3.93
C ASP A 37 10.55 -12.83 2.46
N SER A 38 11.38 -12.26 1.59
CA SER A 38 11.39 -12.61 0.17
C SER A 38 11.74 -14.07 -0.04
N TYR A 39 12.69 -14.61 0.72
CA TYR A 39 13.06 -16.02 0.62
C TYR A 39 11.92 -16.93 1.05
N ALA A 40 11.21 -16.60 2.13
CA ALA A 40 10.03 -17.35 2.55
C ALA A 40 8.95 -17.34 1.45
N TYR A 41 8.69 -16.19 0.82
CA TYR A 41 7.71 -16.12 -0.28
C TYR A 41 8.14 -16.92 -1.51
N LEU A 42 9.41 -16.83 -1.90
CA LEU A 42 9.94 -17.51 -3.09
C LEU A 42 10.02 -19.02 -2.90
N GLU A 43 10.46 -19.49 -1.73
CA GLU A 43 10.53 -20.91 -1.40
C GLU A 43 9.13 -21.52 -1.35
N SER A 44 8.17 -20.85 -0.71
CA SER A 44 6.78 -21.31 -0.73
C SER A 44 6.14 -21.26 -2.11
N ALA A 45 6.51 -20.30 -2.96
CA ALA A 45 6.06 -20.28 -4.34
C ALA A 45 6.64 -21.45 -5.15
N LEU A 46 7.90 -21.82 -4.92
CA LEU A 46 8.54 -22.98 -5.53
C LEU A 46 7.83 -24.28 -5.13
N ALA A 47 7.60 -24.48 -3.83
CA ALA A 47 6.90 -25.66 -3.32
C ALA A 47 5.48 -25.78 -3.93
N LEU A 48 4.76 -24.65 -4.04
CA LEU A 48 3.45 -24.61 -4.72
C LEU A 48 3.56 -24.99 -6.19
N SER A 49 4.55 -24.48 -6.93
CA SER A 49 4.73 -24.82 -8.34
C SER A 49 5.12 -26.28 -8.58
N ASN A 50 5.76 -26.91 -7.60
CA ASN A 50 6.13 -28.32 -7.64
C ASN A 50 5.01 -29.27 -7.16
N GLY A 51 3.90 -28.74 -6.64
CA GLY A 51 2.82 -29.56 -6.07
C GLY A 51 3.10 -30.08 -4.66
N GLU A 52 4.09 -29.54 -3.96
CA GLU A 52 4.48 -29.93 -2.60
C GLU A 52 3.59 -29.26 -1.52
N GLY A 53 2.73 -28.32 -1.92
CA GLY A 53 1.88 -27.54 -1.02
C GLY A 53 2.54 -26.23 -0.57
N TYR A 54 1.93 -25.55 0.41
CA TYR A 54 2.40 -24.24 0.86
C TYR A 54 3.42 -24.38 1.99
N GLN A 55 4.67 -24.62 1.61
CA GLN A 55 5.74 -24.96 2.56
C GLN A 55 6.84 -23.90 2.66
N TRP A 56 7.49 -23.83 3.81
CA TRP A 56 8.73 -23.11 4.04
C TRP A 56 9.60 -23.94 4.98
N HIS A 57 10.85 -24.21 4.59
CA HIS A 57 11.76 -25.13 5.27
C HIS A 57 11.14 -26.52 5.51
N GLY A 58 10.43 -27.05 4.51
CA GLY A 58 9.82 -28.39 4.55
C GLY A 58 8.60 -28.52 5.47
N SER A 59 8.07 -27.41 5.99
CA SER A 59 6.89 -27.38 6.89
C SER A 59 5.84 -26.40 6.37
N TRP A 60 4.58 -26.54 6.78
CA TRP A 60 3.53 -25.59 6.38
C TRP A 60 3.88 -24.16 6.79
N ASN A 61 3.86 -23.22 5.84
CA ASN A 61 4.20 -21.84 6.11
C ASN A 61 3.06 -21.11 6.82
N ALA A 62 3.04 -21.16 8.16
CA ALA A 62 2.10 -20.37 8.97
C ALA A 62 2.60 -18.93 9.25
N LEU A 63 3.86 -18.61 8.91
CA LEU A 63 4.45 -17.30 9.15
C LEU A 63 3.81 -16.22 8.28
N TRP A 64 3.63 -16.53 6.99
CA TRP A 64 3.00 -15.64 6.02
C TRP A 64 1.77 -16.27 5.40
N PRO A 65 0.75 -15.50 5.04
CA PRO A 65 -0.40 -16.02 4.30
C PRO A 65 -0.06 -16.48 2.86
N LEU A 66 -0.80 -17.47 2.37
CA LEU A 66 -0.59 -18.14 1.07
C LEU A 66 -0.58 -17.23 -0.17
N GLY A 67 -1.40 -16.19 -0.16
CA GLY A 67 -1.84 -15.46 -1.36
C GLY A 67 -0.72 -14.82 -2.17
N TYR A 68 0.29 -14.21 -1.55
CA TYR A 68 1.39 -13.61 -2.33
C TYR A 68 2.23 -14.68 -3.03
N SER A 69 2.63 -15.74 -2.32
CA SER A 69 3.37 -16.87 -2.91
C SER A 69 2.57 -17.58 -3.98
N ALA A 70 1.25 -17.74 -3.79
CA ALA A 70 0.36 -18.30 -4.81
C ALA A 70 0.30 -17.44 -6.08
N CYS A 71 0.28 -16.10 -5.96
CA CYS A 71 0.38 -15.22 -7.11
C CYS A 71 1.73 -15.36 -7.83
N ILE A 72 2.84 -15.48 -7.09
CA ILE A 72 4.17 -15.71 -7.67
C ILE A 72 4.21 -17.03 -8.43
N ALA A 73 3.76 -18.12 -7.79
CA ALA A 73 3.70 -19.45 -8.40
C ALA A 73 2.82 -19.45 -9.67
N CYS A 74 1.65 -18.80 -9.63
CA CYS A 74 0.77 -18.67 -10.79
C CYS A 74 1.48 -17.96 -11.96
N VAL A 75 2.13 -16.83 -11.71
CA VAL A 75 2.89 -16.12 -12.76
C VAL A 75 4.04 -16.97 -13.29
N HIS A 76 4.76 -17.68 -12.41
CA HIS A 76 5.86 -18.58 -12.79
C HIS A 76 5.41 -19.78 -13.63
N LEU A 77 4.22 -20.33 -13.34
CA LEU A 77 3.65 -21.44 -14.12
C LEU A 77 3.11 -20.98 -15.48
N LEU A 78 2.61 -19.74 -15.56
CA LEU A 78 2.04 -19.19 -16.80
C LEU A 78 3.10 -18.60 -17.75
N LEU A 79 4.26 -18.18 -17.23
CA LEU A 79 5.29 -17.48 -18.00
C LEU A 79 6.67 -18.09 -17.74
N PRO A 80 7.54 -18.21 -18.76
CA PRO A 80 8.88 -18.79 -18.63
C PRO A 80 9.86 -17.79 -17.98
N VAL A 81 9.57 -17.38 -16.74
CA VAL A 81 10.36 -16.44 -15.95
C VAL A 81 10.73 -17.07 -14.62
N SER A 82 11.93 -16.77 -14.09
CA SER A 82 12.31 -17.22 -12.74
C SER A 82 11.33 -16.73 -11.67
N LEU A 83 11.22 -17.43 -10.53
CA LEU A 83 10.39 -17.02 -9.39
C LEU A 83 10.69 -15.58 -8.91
N LEU A 84 11.95 -15.17 -8.95
CA LEU A 84 12.35 -13.79 -8.61
C LEU A 84 11.67 -12.78 -9.54
N TRP A 85 11.75 -12.97 -10.85
CA TRP A 85 11.10 -12.08 -11.81
C TRP A 85 9.58 -12.20 -11.79
N ALA A 86 9.04 -13.39 -11.52
CA ALA A 86 7.61 -13.59 -11.31
C ALA A 86 7.09 -12.71 -10.17
N SER A 87 7.82 -12.57 -9.06
CA SER A 87 7.40 -11.70 -7.96
C SER A 87 7.39 -10.21 -8.31
N LYS A 88 8.37 -9.75 -9.11
CA LYS A 88 8.38 -8.36 -9.61
C LYS A 88 7.21 -8.11 -10.56
N LEU A 89 6.91 -9.10 -11.40
CA LEU A 89 5.79 -9.03 -12.32
C LEU A 89 4.44 -9.00 -11.58
N VAL A 90 4.27 -9.78 -10.50
CA VAL A 90 3.08 -9.67 -9.63
C VAL A 90 2.89 -8.24 -9.12
N ASN A 91 3.95 -7.60 -8.64
CA ASN A 91 3.89 -6.22 -8.14
C ASN A 91 3.58 -5.22 -9.26
N LEU A 92 4.20 -5.36 -10.44
CA LEU A 92 3.90 -4.52 -11.61
C LEU A 92 2.45 -4.70 -12.06
N LEU A 93 1.96 -5.92 -12.20
CA LEU A 93 0.58 -6.22 -12.58
C LEU A 93 -0.40 -5.61 -11.58
N ALA A 94 -0.13 -5.66 -10.28
CA ALA A 94 -0.95 -5.01 -9.27
C ALA A 94 -1.03 -3.48 -9.50
N LEU A 95 0.09 -2.82 -9.80
CA LEU A 95 0.09 -1.38 -10.12
C LEU A 95 -0.74 -1.08 -11.39
N TYR A 96 -0.60 -1.88 -12.45
CA TYR A 96 -1.40 -1.72 -13.67
C TYR A 96 -2.89 -1.94 -13.46
N VAL A 97 -3.26 -2.96 -12.66
CA VAL A 97 -4.66 -3.19 -12.25
C VAL A 97 -5.21 -1.97 -11.53
N LEU A 98 -4.44 -1.39 -10.59
CA LEU A 98 -4.89 -0.21 -9.88
C LEU A 98 -5.02 1.01 -10.81
N LEU A 99 -4.06 1.25 -11.70
CA LEU A 99 -4.15 2.33 -12.70
C LEU A 99 -5.41 2.17 -13.59
N TYR A 100 -5.71 0.94 -14.02
CA TYR A 100 -6.92 0.64 -14.78
C TYR A 100 -8.20 0.90 -13.97
N VAL A 101 -8.26 0.45 -12.71
CA VAL A 101 -9.42 0.71 -11.84
C VAL A 101 -9.58 2.19 -11.55
N LEU A 102 -8.48 2.93 -11.36
CA LEU A 102 -8.52 4.38 -11.22
C LEU A 102 -9.07 5.03 -12.49
N HIS A 103 -8.67 4.59 -13.69
CA HIS A 103 -9.23 5.07 -14.95
C HIS A 103 -10.75 4.90 -15.00
N ARG A 104 -11.24 3.71 -14.68
CA ARG A 104 -12.69 3.40 -14.67
C ARG A 104 -13.45 4.19 -13.60
N THR A 105 -12.80 4.57 -12.51
CA THR A 105 -13.45 5.21 -11.35
C THR A 105 -13.39 6.75 -11.38
N TYR A 106 -12.36 7.31 -12.00
CA TYR A 106 -12.05 8.75 -11.98
C TYR A 106 -11.98 9.39 -13.37
N GLY A 107 -12.04 8.59 -14.44
CA GLY A 107 -11.99 9.06 -15.83
C GLY A 107 -10.77 9.92 -16.08
N ASP A 108 -11.00 11.15 -16.52
CA ASP A 108 -9.95 12.13 -16.88
C ASP A 108 -9.04 12.51 -15.72
N ARG A 109 -9.49 12.35 -14.48
CA ARG A 109 -8.70 12.67 -13.29
C ARG A 109 -7.84 11.52 -12.79
N ALA A 110 -7.98 10.32 -13.36
CA ALA A 110 -7.33 9.12 -12.86
C ALA A 110 -5.80 9.25 -12.80
N TYR A 111 -5.16 9.91 -13.77
CA TYR A 111 -3.70 10.10 -13.76
C TYR A 111 -3.22 10.94 -12.56
N ILE A 112 -4.06 11.83 -12.02
CA ILE A 112 -3.72 12.62 -10.82
C ILE A 112 -3.51 11.67 -9.65
N LEU A 113 -4.45 10.74 -9.44
CA LEU A 113 -4.37 9.73 -8.39
C LEU A 113 -3.30 8.69 -8.71
N GLY A 114 -3.09 8.43 -10.00
CA GLY A 114 -2.00 7.62 -10.53
C GLY A 114 -0.63 8.03 -9.98
N PHE A 115 -0.40 9.33 -9.78
CA PHE A 115 0.87 9.84 -9.25
C PHE A 115 1.15 9.40 -7.81
N ALA A 116 0.12 9.13 -6.99
CA ALA A 116 0.33 8.57 -5.66
C ALA A 116 0.93 7.16 -5.71
N LEU A 117 0.71 6.38 -6.78
CA LEU A 117 1.33 5.06 -6.91
C LEU A 117 2.86 5.12 -7.07
N GLY A 118 3.43 6.28 -7.43
CA GLY A 118 4.88 6.48 -7.43
C GLY A 118 5.48 6.14 -6.06
N TYR A 119 4.75 6.45 -4.98
CA TYR A 119 5.13 6.07 -3.63
C TYR A 119 5.33 4.56 -3.45
N LEU A 120 4.66 3.69 -4.23
CA LEU A 120 4.80 2.23 -4.14
C LEU A 120 6.00 1.66 -4.90
N THR A 121 6.66 2.45 -5.75
CA THR A 121 7.72 1.95 -6.66
C THR A 121 8.87 1.29 -5.90
N LYS A 122 9.32 1.87 -4.79
CA LYS A 122 10.35 1.27 -3.93
C LYS A 122 9.91 -0.10 -3.39
N MET A 123 8.69 -0.24 -2.86
CA MET A 123 8.21 -1.56 -2.42
C MET A 123 8.10 -2.56 -3.58
N ALA A 124 7.68 -2.09 -4.75
CA ALA A 124 7.52 -2.94 -5.93
C ALA A 124 8.84 -3.49 -6.47
N VAL A 125 9.97 -2.81 -6.20
CA VAL A 125 11.32 -3.35 -6.46
C VAL A 125 11.61 -4.58 -5.60
N TYR A 126 11.09 -4.64 -4.37
CA TYR A 126 11.32 -5.77 -3.47
C TYR A 126 10.31 -6.90 -3.69
N THR A 127 10.69 -8.13 -3.34
CA THR A 127 9.77 -9.29 -3.30
C THR A 127 8.98 -9.23 -1.99
N TRP A 128 8.09 -8.25 -1.93
CA TRP A 128 7.30 -7.87 -0.77
C TRP A 128 5.82 -7.88 -1.14
N SER A 129 4.99 -8.44 -0.26
CA SER A 129 3.54 -8.59 -0.48
C SER A 129 2.77 -7.28 -0.35
N GLU A 130 3.39 -6.24 0.21
CA GLU A 130 2.80 -4.92 0.49
C GLU A 130 2.21 -4.26 -0.76
N THR A 131 2.90 -4.27 -1.90
CA THR A 131 2.38 -3.65 -3.13
C THR A 131 1.06 -4.27 -3.55
N LEU A 132 1.00 -5.61 -3.59
CA LEU A 132 -0.24 -6.34 -3.91
C LEU A 132 -1.32 -6.09 -2.86
N PHE A 133 -0.96 -6.16 -1.57
CA PHE A 133 -1.88 -5.93 -0.45
C PHE A 133 -2.54 -4.54 -0.53
N ILE A 134 -1.75 -3.50 -0.75
CA ILE A 134 -2.23 -2.11 -0.82
C ILE A 134 -3.17 -1.93 -2.01
N VAL A 135 -2.84 -2.52 -3.16
CA VAL A 135 -3.71 -2.48 -4.34
C VAL A 135 -5.07 -3.12 -4.02
N ILE A 136 -5.08 -4.34 -3.47
CA ILE A 136 -6.31 -5.03 -3.07
C ILE A 136 -7.09 -4.17 -2.06
N LEU A 137 -6.41 -3.56 -1.09
CA LEU A 137 -7.05 -2.72 -0.08
C LEU A 137 -7.73 -1.48 -0.70
N VAL A 138 -7.14 -0.85 -1.71
CA VAL A 138 -7.81 0.24 -2.45
C VAL A 138 -9.07 -0.27 -3.16
N LEU A 139 -9.04 -1.48 -3.74
CA LEU A 139 -10.22 -2.10 -4.35
C LEU A 139 -11.32 -2.39 -3.31
N VAL A 140 -10.94 -2.90 -2.13
CA VAL A 140 -11.85 -3.09 -0.98
C VAL A 140 -12.51 -1.76 -0.61
N CYS A 141 -11.74 -0.68 -0.47
CA CYS A 141 -12.27 0.66 -0.18
C CYS A 141 -13.26 1.13 -1.26
N LEU A 142 -12.92 0.95 -2.55
CA LEU A 142 -13.82 1.35 -3.63
C LEU A 142 -15.15 0.56 -3.62
N GLN A 143 -15.12 -0.73 -3.27
CA GLN A 143 -16.33 -1.53 -3.13
C GLN A 143 -17.16 -1.15 -1.90
N LEU A 144 -16.51 -0.91 -0.75
CA LEU A 144 -17.17 -0.37 0.44
C LEU A 144 -17.86 0.95 0.13
N TYR A 145 -17.18 1.86 -0.59
CA TYR A 145 -17.79 3.13 -1.00
C TYR A 145 -19.03 2.92 -1.86
N ARG A 146 -18.95 2.06 -2.88
CA ARG A 146 -20.08 1.75 -3.76
C ARG A 146 -21.27 1.17 -2.98
N HIS A 147 -20.99 0.29 -2.03
CA HIS A 147 -22.03 -0.30 -1.19
C HIS A 147 -22.65 0.74 -0.26
N TRP A 148 -21.85 1.39 0.59
CA TRP A 148 -22.37 2.32 1.59
C TRP A 148 -23.00 3.56 0.96
N ARG A 149 -22.56 3.99 -0.23
CA ARG A 149 -23.14 5.18 -0.88
C ARG A 149 -24.37 4.86 -1.73
N TYR A 150 -24.37 3.75 -2.46
CA TYR A 150 -25.35 3.46 -3.51
C TYR A 150 -26.04 2.09 -3.38
N GLU A 151 -25.75 1.31 -2.34
CA GLU A 151 -26.28 -0.06 -2.12
C GLU A 151 -26.03 -1.01 -3.32
N SER A 152 -24.99 -0.76 -4.11
CA SER A 152 -24.78 -1.40 -5.43
C SER A 152 -23.61 -2.38 -5.50
N ALA A 153 -22.83 -2.57 -4.43
CA ALA A 153 -21.69 -3.46 -4.48
C ALA A 153 -22.10 -4.94 -4.46
N HIS A 154 -21.42 -5.75 -5.28
CA HIS A 154 -21.56 -7.20 -5.26
C HIS A 154 -20.88 -7.78 -4.02
N SER A 155 -21.67 -8.25 -3.05
CA SER A 155 -21.16 -8.81 -1.79
C SER A 155 -20.12 -9.91 -2.00
N PHE A 156 -20.29 -10.78 -3.00
CA PHE A 156 -19.33 -11.83 -3.33
C PHE A 156 -17.97 -11.26 -3.75
N TYR A 157 -17.98 -10.23 -4.61
CA TYR A 157 -16.75 -9.56 -5.03
C TYR A 157 -16.05 -8.85 -3.87
N PHE A 158 -16.82 -8.20 -2.99
CA PHE A 158 -16.28 -7.59 -1.77
C PHE A 158 -15.65 -8.62 -0.82
N LEU A 159 -16.33 -9.74 -0.58
CA LEU A 159 -15.82 -10.84 0.24
C LEU A 159 -14.54 -11.44 -0.37
N GLY A 160 -14.53 -11.69 -1.68
CA GLY A 160 -13.36 -12.20 -2.38
C GLY A 160 -12.15 -11.28 -2.25
N LEU A 161 -12.33 -9.96 -2.45
CA LEU A 161 -11.24 -9.00 -2.27
C LEU A 161 -10.78 -8.89 -0.81
N SER A 162 -11.70 -8.89 0.15
CA SER A 162 -11.37 -8.80 1.57
C SER A 162 -10.62 -10.03 2.07
N TYR A 163 -11.05 -11.21 1.63
CA TYR A 163 -10.35 -12.46 1.90
C TYR A 163 -9.00 -12.51 1.20
N ALA A 164 -8.90 -12.04 -0.04
CA ALA A 164 -7.61 -11.91 -0.74
C ALA A 164 -6.65 -10.96 0.01
N ALA A 165 -7.13 -9.85 0.57
CA ALA A 165 -6.30 -8.96 1.37
C ALA A 165 -5.70 -9.68 2.59
N PHE A 166 -6.51 -10.47 3.29
CA PHE A 166 -6.07 -11.34 4.39
C PHE A 166 -5.09 -12.43 3.94
N LEU A 167 -5.38 -13.08 2.80
CA LEU A 167 -4.50 -14.10 2.22
C LEU A 167 -3.20 -13.52 1.68
N VAL A 168 -3.08 -12.22 1.42
CA VAL A 168 -1.79 -11.62 1.06
C VAL A 168 -1.03 -11.20 2.32
N ARG A 169 -1.74 -10.70 3.35
CA ARG A 169 -1.17 -10.36 4.67
C ARG A 169 -2.21 -10.54 5.77
N TYR A 170 -1.86 -11.17 6.89
CA TYR A 170 -2.80 -11.41 8.00
C TYR A 170 -3.44 -10.14 8.53
N ILE A 171 -2.71 -9.01 8.48
CA ILE A 171 -3.24 -7.70 8.87
C ILE A 171 -4.48 -7.31 8.03
N GLY A 172 -4.67 -7.85 6.84
CA GLY A 172 -5.89 -7.72 6.03
C GLY A 172 -7.17 -8.15 6.76
N GLY A 173 -7.05 -8.97 7.82
CA GLY A 173 -8.14 -9.27 8.74
C GLY A 173 -8.78 -8.02 9.37
N PHE A 174 -8.07 -6.89 9.41
CA PHE A 174 -8.59 -5.60 9.88
C PHE A 174 -9.83 -5.12 9.10
N VAL A 175 -10.03 -5.58 7.86
CA VAL A 175 -11.24 -5.27 7.10
C VAL A 175 -12.48 -5.81 7.83
N GLY A 176 -12.39 -6.98 8.46
CA GLY A 176 -13.45 -7.51 9.32
C GLY A 176 -13.73 -6.59 10.52
N VAL A 177 -12.67 -6.16 11.22
CA VAL A 177 -12.78 -5.22 12.35
C VAL A 177 -13.44 -3.90 11.90
N SER A 178 -13.06 -3.39 10.72
CA SER A 178 -13.66 -2.18 10.14
C SER A 178 -15.17 -2.33 9.91
N LEU A 179 -15.62 -3.49 9.43
CA LEU A 179 -17.03 -3.76 9.20
C LEU A 179 -17.81 -3.87 10.52
N ALA A 180 -17.20 -4.43 11.57
CA ALA A 180 -17.81 -4.48 12.89
C ALA A 180 -18.02 -3.07 13.46
N ILE A 181 -17.00 -2.20 13.37
CA ILE A 181 -17.11 -0.78 13.78
C ILE A 181 -18.18 -0.07 12.94
N ALA A 182 -18.16 -0.26 11.62
CA ALA A 182 -19.14 0.35 10.72
C ALA A 182 -20.57 -0.13 11.01
N ALA A 183 -20.76 -1.40 11.37
CA ALA A 183 -22.07 -1.93 11.74
C ALA A 183 -22.65 -1.20 12.96
N VAL A 184 -21.85 -1.01 14.00
CA VAL A 184 -22.23 -0.24 15.20
C VAL A 184 -22.55 1.21 14.84
N TYR A 185 -21.70 1.85 14.03
CA TYR A 185 -21.92 3.23 13.59
C TYR A 185 -23.21 3.40 12.78
N PHE A 186 -23.47 2.50 11.82
CA PHE A 186 -24.69 2.57 11.02
C PHE A 186 -25.94 2.20 11.80
N GLN A 187 -25.82 1.34 12.81
CA GLN A 187 -26.90 1.07 13.76
C GLN A 187 -27.25 2.34 14.56
N TYR A 188 -26.23 3.03 15.08
CA TYR A 188 -26.42 4.28 15.83
C TYR A 188 -27.04 5.39 14.98
N THR A 189 -26.58 5.54 13.73
CA THR A 189 -27.11 6.52 12.77
C THR A 189 -28.39 6.06 12.06
N GLN A 190 -29.08 5.04 12.58
CA GLN A 190 -30.37 4.54 12.09
C GLN A 190 -30.35 4.09 10.61
N SER A 191 -29.17 3.76 10.08
CA SER A 191 -28.95 3.26 8.72
C SER A 191 -28.95 1.72 8.70
N TYR A 192 -30.07 1.13 9.11
CA TYR A 192 -30.19 -0.31 9.41
C TYR A 192 -29.74 -1.26 8.29
N ARG A 193 -30.03 -0.94 7.02
CA ARG A 193 -29.61 -1.78 5.87
C ARG A 193 -28.09 -1.90 5.78
N ARG A 194 -27.38 -0.77 5.93
CA ARG A 194 -25.90 -0.75 5.91
C ARG A 194 -25.32 -1.45 7.13
N ALA A 195 -25.96 -1.31 8.29
CA ALA A 195 -25.57 -1.99 9.51
C ALA A 195 -25.66 -3.52 9.35
N GLN A 196 -26.81 -4.02 8.90
CA GLN A 196 -27.04 -5.44 8.67
C GLN A 196 -26.10 -6.03 7.62
N TRP A 197 -25.87 -5.32 6.51
CA TRP A 197 -24.91 -5.78 5.51
C TRP A 197 -23.49 -5.86 6.08
N SER A 198 -23.04 -4.82 6.79
CA SER A 198 -21.70 -4.79 7.38
C SER A 198 -21.51 -5.91 8.41
N LEU A 199 -22.53 -6.17 9.24
CA LEU A 199 -22.53 -7.27 10.21
C LEU A 199 -22.47 -8.65 9.53
N ARG A 200 -23.25 -8.87 8.45
CA ARG A 200 -23.21 -10.13 7.69
C ARG A 200 -21.83 -10.36 7.07
N MET A 201 -21.26 -9.34 6.43
CA MET A 201 -19.93 -9.44 5.83
C MET A 201 -18.85 -9.67 6.88
N PHE A 202 -18.94 -9.01 8.04
CA PHE A 202 -18.06 -9.26 9.18
C PHE A 202 -18.15 -10.72 9.62
N GLY A 203 -19.35 -11.25 9.86
CA GLY A 203 -19.55 -12.64 10.29
C GLY A 203 -18.97 -13.65 9.29
N THR A 204 -19.21 -13.46 7.99
CA THR A 204 -18.66 -14.32 6.94
C THR A 204 -17.13 -14.27 6.90
N LEU A 205 -16.53 -13.07 6.98
CA LEU A 205 -15.09 -12.94 7.00
C LEU A 205 -14.46 -13.53 8.26
N ALA A 206 -15.06 -13.31 9.43
CA ALA A 206 -14.58 -13.84 10.70
C ALA A 206 -14.54 -15.39 10.69
N VAL A 207 -15.61 -16.04 10.18
CA VAL A 207 -15.62 -17.49 10.00
C VAL A 207 -14.53 -17.93 9.02
N SER A 208 -14.40 -17.24 7.87
CA SER A 208 -13.41 -17.59 6.84
C SER A 208 -11.97 -17.45 7.34
N TYR A 209 -11.66 -16.41 8.10
CA TYR A 209 -10.36 -16.22 8.74
C TYR A 209 -10.11 -17.28 9.81
N GLY A 210 -11.12 -17.59 10.64
CA GLY A 210 -11.04 -18.65 11.65
C GLY A 210 -10.74 -20.01 11.04
N LEU A 211 -11.39 -20.36 9.93
CA LEU A 211 -11.10 -21.60 9.19
C LEU A 211 -9.66 -21.64 8.67
N TYR A 212 -9.16 -20.54 8.11
CA TYR A 212 -7.77 -20.47 7.64
C TYR A 212 -6.77 -20.64 8.79
N PHE A 213 -6.99 -19.98 9.91
CA PHE A 213 -6.15 -20.17 11.11
C PHE A 213 -6.27 -21.57 11.69
N GLY A 214 -7.42 -22.22 11.57
CA GLY A 214 -7.59 -23.64 11.89
C GLY A 214 -6.71 -24.54 11.03
N ILE A 215 -6.57 -24.24 9.73
CA ILE A 215 -5.65 -24.95 8.82
C ILE A 215 -4.20 -24.74 9.26
N ASN A 216 -3.81 -23.51 9.59
CA ASN A 216 -2.46 -23.22 10.11
C ASN A 216 -2.17 -24.03 11.38
N LEU A 217 -3.10 -24.05 12.34
CA LEU A 217 -2.93 -24.80 13.58
C LEU A 217 -2.82 -26.30 13.32
N TRP A 218 -3.64 -26.82 12.41
CA TRP A 218 -3.62 -28.24 12.05
C TRP A 218 -2.31 -28.67 11.37
N GLN A 219 -1.78 -27.86 10.45
CA GLN A 219 -0.60 -28.24 9.66
C GLN A 219 0.75 -27.80 10.25
N ALA A 220 0.80 -26.69 10.99
CA ALA A 220 2.04 -26.11 11.52
C ALA A 220 2.08 -26.02 13.06
N SER A 221 1.03 -26.45 13.76
CA SER A 221 0.90 -26.33 15.22
C SER A 221 1.01 -24.88 15.74
N SER A 222 0.81 -23.88 14.87
CA SER A 222 0.74 -22.45 15.21
C SER A 222 -0.41 -21.79 14.47
N LEU A 223 -1.12 -20.87 15.14
CA LEU A 223 -2.21 -20.10 14.51
C LEU A 223 -1.67 -19.12 13.46
N TRP A 224 -0.62 -18.39 13.80
CA TRP A 224 0.04 -17.41 12.94
C TRP A 224 1.41 -17.09 13.55
N GLY A 225 2.39 -16.81 12.69
CA GLY A 225 3.72 -16.42 13.16
C GLY A 225 4.49 -17.56 13.83
N GLY A 226 5.75 -17.73 13.46
CA GLY A 226 6.71 -18.49 14.28
C GLY A 226 7.23 -17.63 15.43
N ALA A 227 8.15 -18.16 16.23
CA ALA A 227 8.94 -17.36 17.16
C ALA A 227 9.61 -16.21 16.38
N ARG A 228 9.14 -14.97 16.58
CA ARG A 228 9.69 -13.82 15.86
C ARG A 228 11.05 -13.45 16.42
N PHE A 229 11.98 -13.15 15.53
CA PHE A 229 13.41 -12.98 15.77
C PHE A 229 13.83 -11.73 16.55
N VAL A 230 12.90 -10.96 17.12
CA VAL A 230 13.20 -9.63 17.68
C VAL A 230 12.86 -9.60 19.16
N GLU A 231 13.89 -9.44 19.99
CA GLU A 231 13.74 -9.16 21.41
C GLU A 231 12.95 -7.86 21.62
N THR A 232 12.19 -7.79 22.71
CA THR A 232 11.40 -6.61 23.03
C THR A 232 12.33 -5.42 23.35
N GLU A 233 12.35 -4.42 22.47
CA GLU A 233 13.12 -3.18 22.68
C GLU A 233 12.61 -2.41 23.91
N PRO A 234 13.46 -1.64 24.60
CA PRO A 234 13.02 -0.74 25.67
C PRO A 234 11.95 0.25 25.19
N LEU A 235 10.96 0.54 26.05
CA LEU A 235 9.81 1.40 25.70
C LEU A 235 10.21 2.76 25.06
N PRO A 236 11.24 3.48 25.53
CA PRO A 236 11.66 4.74 24.89
C PRO A 236 12.12 4.56 23.43
N ALA A 237 12.88 3.49 23.15
CA ALA A 237 13.34 3.20 21.79
C ALA A 237 12.18 2.80 20.89
N LEU A 238 11.24 2.00 21.40
CA LEU A 238 10.01 1.63 20.69
C LEU A 238 9.18 2.86 20.32
N LEU A 239 8.91 3.74 21.29
CA LEU A 239 8.13 4.96 21.06
C LEU A 239 8.84 5.92 20.10
N GLY A 240 10.16 6.05 20.22
CA GLY A 240 10.99 6.83 19.28
C GLY A 240 10.88 6.30 17.84
N GLY A 241 10.96 4.99 17.66
CA GLY A 241 10.81 4.34 16.35
C GLY A 241 9.39 4.49 15.77
N ILE A 242 8.35 4.39 16.60
CA ILE A 242 6.96 4.64 16.19
C ILE A 242 6.80 6.10 15.74
N ALA A 243 7.29 7.06 16.53
CA ALA A 243 7.21 8.48 16.21
C ALA A 243 7.96 8.81 14.91
N GLN A 244 9.17 8.28 14.73
CA GLN A 244 9.94 8.44 13.50
C GLN A 244 9.21 7.84 12.30
N GLY A 245 8.61 6.66 12.46
CA GLY A 245 7.78 6.02 11.44
C GLY A 245 6.65 6.91 10.94
N TRP A 246 5.81 7.39 11.87
CA TRP A 246 4.70 8.28 11.54
C TRP A 246 5.17 9.61 10.95
N PHE A 247 6.28 10.17 11.43
CA PHE A 247 6.87 11.38 10.86
C PHE A 247 7.30 11.18 9.40
N ASN A 248 8.06 10.13 9.12
CA ASN A 248 8.54 9.81 7.78
C ASN A 248 7.39 9.60 6.78
N GLU A 249 6.28 9.08 7.27
CA GLU A 249 5.15 8.68 6.44
C GLU A 249 4.13 9.77 6.20
N PHE A 250 3.75 10.53 7.24
CA PHE A 250 2.68 11.52 7.11
C PHE A 250 3.19 12.95 6.99
N VAL A 251 4.43 13.20 7.40
CA VAL A 251 5.09 14.49 7.20
C VAL A 251 5.97 14.41 5.96
N LEU A 252 6.94 13.48 5.95
CA LEU A 252 8.01 13.46 4.95
C LEU A 252 7.67 12.74 3.64
N LEU A 253 6.71 11.80 3.66
CA LEU A 253 6.43 10.87 2.55
C LEU A 253 7.70 10.22 1.97
N ARG A 254 8.68 9.97 2.84
CA ARG A 254 10.01 9.47 2.48
C ARG A 254 10.63 8.67 3.61
N ASP A 255 11.23 7.54 3.24
CA ASP A 255 11.97 6.69 4.17
C ASP A 255 13.40 7.21 4.37
N ALA A 256 13.56 8.23 5.22
CA ALA A 256 14.85 8.86 5.49
C ALA A 256 15.17 8.88 7.00
N PRO A 257 16.42 8.61 7.39
CA PRO A 257 16.87 8.81 8.77
C PRO A 257 17.07 10.31 9.05
N VAL A 258 17.14 10.71 10.32
CA VAL A 258 17.20 12.14 10.73
C VAL A 258 18.50 12.81 10.26
N GLU A 259 19.56 12.03 10.09
CA GLU A 259 20.88 12.48 9.65
C GLU A 259 20.94 12.76 8.13
N ASP A 260 19.93 12.35 7.36
CA ASP A 260 19.91 12.58 5.91
C ASP A 260 19.63 14.05 5.59
N THR A 261 20.62 14.78 5.08
CA THR A 261 20.43 16.19 4.66
C THR A 261 19.30 16.39 3.64
N LEU A 262 19.00 15.41 2.78
CA LEU A 262 17.90 15.49 1.82
C LEU A 262 16.53 15.45 2.54
N LEU A 263 16.46 14.93 3.78
CA LEU A 263 15.26 14.97 4.62
C LEU A 263 14.83 16.42 4.84
N TRP A 264 15.75 17.29 5.24
CA TRP A 264 15.44 18.69 5.56
C TRP A 264 15.01 19.49 4.34
N ILE A 265 15.61 19.20 3.18
CA ILE A 265 15.19 19.78 1.89
C ILE A 265 13.78 19.33 1.53
N ALA A 266 13.49 18.02 1.62
CA ALA A 266 12.16 17.48 1.34
C ALA A 266 11.10 18.05 2.28
N LEU A 267 11.42 18.14 3.58
CA LEU A 267 10.55 18.74 4.58
C LEU A 267 10.25 20.21 4.26
N GLY A 268 11.27 21.00 3.90
CA GLY A 268 11.10 22.40 3.50
C GLY A 268 10.15 22.55 2.30
N ILE A 269 10.33 21.73 1.26
CA ILE A 269 9.46 21.70 0.08
C ILE A 269 8.01 21.35 0.48
N GLN A 270 7.82 20.37 1.35
CA GLN A 270 6.50 19.95 1.80
C GLN A 270 5.81 20.99 2.66
N VAL A 271 6.52 21.62 3.59
CA VAL A 271 5.97 22.71 4.41
C VAL A 271 5.51 23.84 3.51
N VAL A 272 6.34 24.27 2.54
CA VAL A 272 5.97 25.30 1.56
C VAL A 272 4.73 24.88 0.76
N LEU A 273 4.68 23.64 0.28
CA LEU A 273 3.54 23.12 -0.47
C LEU A 273 2.27 23.10 0.39
N LEU A 274 2.34 22.60 1.61
CA LEU A 274 1.22 22.54 2.54
C LEU A 274 0.72 23.95 2.88
N THR A 275 1.61 24.89 3.25
CA THR A 275 1.23 26.29 3.50
C THR A 275 0.56 26.90 2.27
N TYR A 276 1.06 26.63 1.07
CA TYR A 276 0.44 27.08 -0.17
C TYR A 276 -0.95 26.47 -0.38
N LEU A 277 -1.13 25.17 -0.12
CA LEU A 277 -2.43 24.50 -0.17
C LEU A 277 -3.42 25.11 0.85
N PHE A 278 -2.98 25.34 2.08
CA PHE A 278 -3.78 25.96 3.14
C PHE A 278 -4.25 27.37 2.78
N LYS A 279 -3.41 28.16 2.09
CA LYS A 279 -3.77 29.50 1.61
C LYS A 279 -4.81 29.48 0.47
N ILE A 280 -4.77 28.46 -0.39
CA ILE A 280 -5.61 28.40 -1.59
C ILE A 280 -6.97 27.73 -1.33
N TYR A 281 -7.02 26.73 -0.47
CA TYR A 281 -8.24 25.98 -0.17
C TYR A 281 -8.94 26.53 1.08
N SER A 282 -10.26 26.70 1.00
CA SER A 282 -11.09 26.92 2.18
C SER A 282 -11.35 25.57 2.86
N TRP A 283 -11.00 25.48 4.15
CA TRP A 283 -11.20 24.28 4.96
C TRP A 283 -12.51 24.32 5.76
N LYS A 284 -13.29 25.39 5.61
CA LYS A 284 -14.56 25.59 6.35
C LYS A 284 -15.66 24.62 5.93
N ASP A 285 -15.60 24.08 4.71
CA ASP A 285 -16.63 23.22 4.13
C ASP A 285 -16.23 21.74 4.10
N VAL A 286 -15.28 21.31 4.94
CA VAL A 286 -14.93 19.90 5.08
C VAL A 286 -16.06 19.19 5.83
N SER A 287 -17.00 18.63 5.08
CA SER A 287 -18.06 17.79 5.65
C SER A 287 -17.56 16.36 5.89
N LEU A 288 -17.94 15.78 7.03
CA LEU A 288 -17.73 14.36 7.35
C LEU A 288 -18.71 13.43 6.60
N SER A 289 -19.20 13.87 5.43
CA SER A 289 -20.12 13.08 4.63
C SER A 289 -19.42 11.88 4.00
N LEU A 290 -20.18 10.80 3.80
CA LEU A 290 -19.68 9.58 3.16
C LEU A 290 -19.24 9.88 1.73
N SER A 291 -17.93 9.98 1.55
CA SER A 291 -17.24 10.27 0.30
C SER A 291 -16.09 9.29 0.11
N ARG A 292 -15.54 9.19 -1.12
CA ARG A 292 -14.34 8.36 -1.36
C ARG A 292 -13.15 8.83 -0.51
N PRO A 293 -12.83 10.14 -0.42
CA PRO A 293 -11.76 10.60 0.47
C PRO A 293 -11.96 10.22 1.93
N SER A 294 -13.17 10.40 2.47
CA SER A 294 -13.44 10.07 3.88
C SER A 294 -13.29 8.58 4.15
N LEU A 295 -13.64 7.72 3.18
CA LEU A 295 -13.48 6.28 3.32
C LEU A 295 -12.03 5.84 3.26
N TYR A 296 -11.23 6.40 2.35
CA TYR A 296 -9.79 6.15 2.32
C TYR A 296 -9.13 6.59 3.62
N LEU A 297 -9.49 7.75 4.16
CA LEU A 297 -9.01 8.22 5.46
C LEU A 297 -9.46 7.30 6.61
N TYR A 298 -10.71 6.84 6.60
CA TYR A 298 -11.21 5.89 7.59
C TYR A 298 -10.43 4.57 7.55
N ALA A 299 -10.29 3.96 6.38
CA ALA A 299 -9.58 2.69 6.23
C ALA A 299 -8.09 2.84 6.54
N GLY A 300 -7.44 3.90 6.05
CA GLY A 300 -6.02 4.17 6.28
C GLY A 300 -5.73 4.50 7.75
N GLY A 301 -6.57 5.33 8.38
CA GLY A 301 -6.46 5.67 9.80
C GLY A 301 -6.69 4.47 10.70
N LEU A 302 -7.70 3.64 10.42
CA LEU A 302 -7.96 2.42 11.17
C LEU A 302 -6.84 1.39 11.00
N TYR A 303 -6.33 1.20 9.77
CA TYR A 303 -5.16 0.35 9.53
C TYR A 303 -3.95 0.84 10.33
N GLY A 304 -3.65 2.14 10.25
CA GLY A 304 -2.53 2.77 10.95
C GLY A 304 -2.63 2.63 12.47
N LEU A 305 -3.83 2.83 13.01
CA LEU A 305 -4.10 2.61 14.44
C LEU A 305 -3.85 1.15 14.82
N ILE A 306 -4.43 0.20 14.09
CA ILE A 306 -4.29 -1.23 14.40
C ILE A 306 -2.84 -1.69 14.30
N ILE A 307 -2.10 -1.34 13.25
CA ILE A 307 -0.70 -1.76 13.12
C ILE A 307 0.18 -1.13 14.21
N THR A 308 -0.11 0.10 14.62
CA THR A 308 0.59 0.76 15.73
C THR A 308 0.28 0.09 17.06
N THR A 309 -0.99 -0.21 17.34
CA THR A 309 -1.39 -0.95 18.54
C THR A 309 -0.76 -2.34 18.57
N LEU A 310 -0.76 -3.06 17.44
CA LEU A 310 -0.10 -4.36 17.34
C LEU A 310 1.40 -4.25 17.65
N ARG A 311 2.07 -3.20 17.17
CA ARG A 311 3.50 -2.98 17.45
C ARG A 311 3.78 -2.71 18.92
N LEU A 312 2.85 -2.06 19.63
CA LEU A 312 2.96 -1.78 21.06
C LEU A 312 2.80 -3.06 21.91
N ILE A 313 1.98 -4.01 21.48
CA ILE A 313 1.67 -5.23 22.25
C ILE A 313 2.46 -6.46 21.78
N SER A 314 3.09 -6.41 20.61
CA SER A 314 3.80 -7.54 20.01
C SER A 314 5.09 -7.07 19.30
N PRO A 315 6.25 -7.67 19.59
CA PRO A 315 7.49 -7.34 18.90
C PRO A 315 7.44 -7.85 17.46
N PHE A 316 7.66 -6.95 16.50
CA PHE A 316 7.90 -7.23 15.09
C PHE A 316 8.65 -6.07 14.46
N ASP A 317 8.85 -6.08 13.15
CA ASP A 317 9.52 -5.01 12.42
C ASP A 317 9.09 -3.61 12.87
N SER A 318 10.06 -2.70 12.92
CA SER A 318 9.79 -1.28 13.18
C SER A 318 8.72 -0.74 12.24
N LEU A 319 7.91 0.22 12.71
CA LEU A 319 6.92 0.91 11.88
C LEU A 319 7.62 1.82 10.88
N ASN A 320 8.24 1.22 9.88
CA ASN A 320 8.91 1.91 8.81
C ASN A 320 7.94 2.07 7.62
N TYR A 321 8.47 2.66 6.56
CA TYR A 321 7.78 2.90 5.31
C TYR A 321 7.04 1.68 4.76
N ARG A 322 7.58 0.46 4.93
CA ARG A 322 6.95 -0.77 4.47
C ARG A 322 5.62 -1.05 5.17
N LEU A 323 5.57 -0.92 6.50
CA LEU A 323 4.39 -1.29 7.28
C LEU A 323 3.30 -0.22 7.30
N LEU A 324 3.69 1.06 7.22
CA LEU A 324 2.77 2.20 7.24
C LEU A 324 2.28 2.61 5.84
N ALA A 325 2.95 2.17 4.78
CA ALA A 325 2.57 2.44 3.40
C ALA A 325 1.08 2.28 3.05
N PRO A 326 0.33 1.28 3.57
CA PRO A 326 -1.11 1.19 3.30
C PRO A 326 -1.89 2.40 3.84
N ALA A 327 -1.56 2.88 5.04
CA ALA A 327 -2.18 4.08 5.58
C ALA A 327 -1.77 5.33 4.78
N THR A 328 -0.49 5.44 4.46
CA THR A 328 0.09 6.58 3.72
C THR A 328 -0.50 6.72 2.33
N LEU A 329 -0.57 5.62 1.55
CA LEU A 329 -1.14 5.67 0.20
C LEU A 329 -2.63 6.01 0.24
N LEU A 330 -3.40 5.42 1.15
CA LEU A 330 -4.82 5.76 1.30
C LEU A 330 -5.01 7.24 1.67
N GLY A 331 -4.16 7.78 2.55
CA GLY A 331 -4.10 9.22 2.83
C GLY A 331 -3.80 10.06 1.59
N CYS A 332 -2.81 9.67 0.79
CA CYS A 332 -2.46 10.35 -0.47
C CYS A 332 -3.61 10.32 -1.48
N LEU A 333 -4.27 9.17 -1.65
CA LEU A 333 -5.43 9.03 -2.53
C LEU A 333 -6.61 9.88 -2.05
N ALA A 334 -6.85 9.94 -0.74
CA ALA A 334 -7.86 10.80 -0.16
C ALA A 334 -7.58 12.28 -0.44
N ALA A 335 -6.35 12.72 -0.18
CA ALA A 335 -5.91 14.09 -0.41
C ALA A 335 -6.04 14.47 -1.88
N LEU A 336 -5.55 13.64 -2.80
CA LEU A 336 -5.61 13.92 -4.24
C LEU A 336 -7.04 13.88 -4.81
N ASP A 337 -7.89 12.94 -4.38
CA ASP A 337 -9.30 12.93 -4.82
C ASP A 337 -10.05 14.16 -4.29
N TRP A 338 -9.80 14.56 -3.03
CA TRP A 338 -10.39 15.76 -2.46
C TRP A 338 -9.90 17.05 -3.15
N LEU A 339 -8.59 17.22 -3.30
CA LEU A 339 -7.98 18.41 -3.91
C LEU A 339 -8.39 18.58 -5.37
N SER A 340 -8.42 17.48 -6.13
CA SER A 340 -8.73 17.49 -7.56
C SER A 340 -10.23 17.39 -7.87
N SER A 341 -11.10 17.48 -6.87
CA SER A 341 -12.56 17.41 -7.06
C SER A 341 -13.05 18.46 -8.07
N PRO A 342 -13.99 18.14 -8.98
CA PRO A 342 -14.56 19.11 -9.92
C PRO A 342 -15.16 20.34 -9.24
N LEU A 343 -15.71 20.17 -8.03
CA LEU A 343 -16.24 21.26 -7.21
C LEU A 343 -15.18 22.32 -6.84
N ARG A 344 -13.90 21.95 -6.92
CA ARG A 344 -12.74 22.79 -6.57
C ARG A 344 -11.81 23.00 -7.76
N ALA A 345 -12.33 22.93 -8.99
CA ALA A 345 -11.53 23.05 -10.21
C ALA A 345 -10.70 24.35 -10.27
N LYS A 346 -11.25 25.48 -9.78
CA LYS A 346 -10.55 26.78 -9.74
C LYS A 346 -9.33 26.76 -8.80
N GLN A 347 -9.48 26.19 -7.60
CA GLN A 347 -8.39 26.03 -6.63
C GLN A 347 -7.36 25.03 -7.15
N TRP A 348 -7.82 23.89 -7.68
CA TRP A 348 -6.97 22.86 -8.26
C TRP A 348 -6.09 23.41 -9.38
N ALA A 349 -6.63 24.26 -10.27
CA ALA A 349 -5.86 24.85 -11.35
C ALA A 349 -4.61 25.62 -10.86
N LYS A 350 -4.68 26.25 -9.67
CA LYS A 350 -3.57 26.99 -9.07
C LYS A 350 -2.49 26.07 -8.49
N VAL A 351 -2.91 24.97 -7.87
CA VAL A 351 -2.00 24.08 -7.11
C VAL A 351 -1.57 22.82 -7.87
N LYS A 352 -2.21 22.52 -9.00
CA LYS A 352 -2.02 21.28 -9.75
C LYS A 352 -0.55 21.01 -10.07
N ARG A 353 0.16 22.00 -10.62
CA ARG A 353 1.56 21.82 -11.03
C ARG A 353 2.47 21.48 -9.84
N PRO A 354 2.54 22.29 -8.77
CA PRO A 354 3.43 21.96 -7.66
C PRO A 354 3.06 20.65 -6.97
N VAL A 355 1.76 20.31 -6.85
CA VAL A 355 1.32 19.01 -6.31
C VAL A 355 1.79 17.85 -7.18
N LEU A 356 1.61 17.92 -8.51
CA LEU A 356 2.05 16.85 -9.40
C LEU A 356 3.57 16.70 -9.44
N VAL A 357 4.32 17.80 -9.44
CA VAL A 357 5.79 17.77 -9.34
C VAL A 357 6.21 17.10 -8.03
N PHE A 358 5.59 17.45 -6.91
CA PHE A 358 5.86 16.82 -5.63
C PHE A 358 5.68 15.29 -5.68
N PHE A 359 4.55 14.79 -6.20
CA PHE A 359 4.34 13.35 -6.32
C PHE A 359 5.25 12.65 -7.35
N ILE A 360 5.76 13.36 -8.37
CA ILE A 360 6.79 12.83 -9.27
C ILE A 360 8.13 12.69 -8.55
N MET A 361 8.46 13.61 -7.64
CA MET A 361 9.71 13.56 -6.89
C MET A 361 9.72 12.44 -5.84
N ILE A 362 8.57 12.05 -5.28
CA ILE A 362 8.48 10.97 -4.28
C ILE A 362 9.18 9.67 -4.74
N PRO A 363 8.80 9.02 -5.87
CA PRO A 363 9.48 7.81 -6.32
C PRO A 363 10.97 8.03 -6.54
N LEU A 364 11.35 9.15 -7.15
CA LEU A 364 12.77 9.46 -7.41
C LEU A 364 13.54 9.51 -6.09
N THR A 365 13.09 10.31 -5.12
CA THR A 365 13.76 10.49 -3.83
C THR A 365 13.75 9.25 -2.93
N ASN A 366 12.75 8.37 -3.06
CA ASN A 366 12.69 7.11 -2.33
C ASN A 366 13.57 6.02 -2.94
N LEU A 367 13.87 6.10 -4.24
CA LEU A 367 14.77 5.20 -4.94
C LEU A 367 16.24 5.66 -4.87
N LEU A 368 16.50 6.94 -4.55
CA LEU A 368 17.87 7.43 -4.35
C LEU A 368 18.54 6.74 -3.15
N PRO A 369 19.87 6.48 -3.23
CA PRO A 369 20.65 6.03 -2.08
C PRO A 369 20.51 7.02 -0.92
N LYS A 370 20.33 6.50 0.31
CA LYS A 370 20.13 7.33 1.52
C LYS A 370 21.37 8.13 1.94
N GLU A 371 22.53 7.84 1.35
CA GLU A 371 23.77 8.58 1.62
C GLU A 371 24.26 9.30 0.35
N LEU A 372 24.44 10.61 0.44
CA LEU A 372 25.01 11.44 -0.63
C LEU A 372 26.41 10.97 -1.06
N PHE A 373 27.18 10.36 -0.16
CA PHE A 373 28.50 9.80 -0.50
C PHE A 373 28.39 8.55 -1.40
N LYS A 374 27.31 7.76 -1.27
CA LYS A 374 27.02 6.64 -2.19
C LYS A 374 26.51 7.11 -3.55
N LEU A 375 25.90 8.30 -3.62
CA LEU A 375 25.59 8.95 -4.90
C LEU A 375 26.87 9.26 -5.68
N ARG A 376 27.96 9.67 -5.02
CA ARG A 376 29.28 9.85 -5.68
C ARG A 376 29.77 8.54 -6.30
N THR A 377 29.62 7.42 -5.60
CA THR A 377 29.96 6.08 -6.11
C THR A 377 29.05 5.68 -7.29
N LEU A 378 27.75 5.99 -7.22
CA LEU A 378 26.80 5.73 -8.30
C LEU A 378 27.09 6.57 -9.54
N PHE A 379 27.43 7.86 -9.35
CA PHE A 379 27.85 8.75 -10.44
C PHE A 379 29.19 8.33 -11.04
N GLN A 380 30.14 7.83 -10.24
CA GLN A 380 31.39 7.26 -10.73
C GLN A 380 31.20 5.94 -11.48
N LEU A 381 30.15 5.16 -11.16
CA LEU A 381 29.76 3.95 -11.89
C LEU A 381 29.06 4.26 -13.22
N ILE A 382 28.24 5.32 -13.28
CA ILE A 382 27.47 5.71 -14.47
C ILE A 382 28.29 6.59 -15.40
N ILE A 383 29.16 7.44 -14.85
CA ILE A 383 30.08 8.32 -15.55
C ILE A 383 31.46 8.10 -14.91
N PRO A 384 32.23 7.11 -15.36
CA PRO A 384 33.60 6.97 -14.89
C PRO A 384 34.34 8.25 -15.27
N ASN A 385 34.89 8.97 -14.28
CA ASN A 385 35.69 10.21 -14.35
C ASN A 385 35.00 11.55 -14.00
N LEU A 386 33.95 11.57 -13.16
CA LEU A 386 33.45 12.79 -12.48
C LEU A 386 34.00 12.97 -11.06
#